data_AF-A0A530M3Y0-F1
#
_entry.id   AF-A0A530M3Y0-F1
#
_cell.length_a   1.000
_cell.length_b   1.000
_cell.length_c   1.000
_cell.angle_alpha   90.00
_cell.angle_beta   90.00
_cell.angle_gamma   90.00
#
_symmetry.space_group_name_H-M   'P 1'
#
loop_
_entity.id
_entity.type
_entity.pdbx_description
1 polymer ?
#
loop_
_entity_poly.entity_id
_entity_poly.type
_entity_poly.pdbx_seq_one_letter_code
_entity_poly.pdbx_strand_id
1 'polypeptide(L)'
;MSELPNEEIEGRLNAQRETLALVVALLASKDTAPERIWAELEARFQFQNSQEDPGVLPSSAFAIEAAKMREFKLIAEEARARNAEWNGRDKPQGAS
;
A
#
# COMPACT_ATOMS: atom_id res chain seq x y z
N MET A 1 -24.21 -11.41 -11.50
CA MET A 1 -23.60 -10.08 -11.36
C MET A 1 -23.35 -9.58 -12.77
N SER A 2 -23.83 -8.40 -13.15
CA SER A 2 -23.42 -7.81 -14.43
C SER A 2 -21.90 -7.69 -14.42
N GLU A 3 -21.24 -8.17 -15.47
CA GLU A 3 -19.80 -7.98 -15.62
C GLU A 3 -19.53 -6.48 -15.68
N LEU A 4 -18.74 -5.99 -14.73
CA LEU A 4 -18.29 -4.60 -14.74
C LEU A 4 -17.23 -4.46 -15.84
N PRO A 5 -17.23 -3.37 -16.62
CA PRO A 5 -16.13 -3.06 -17.53
C PRO A 5 -14.80 -3.03 -16.78
N ASN A 6 -13.73 -3.47 -17.42
CA ASN A 6 -12.39 -3.49 -16.80
C ASN A 6 -11.95 -2.09 -16.37
N GLU A 7 -12.32 -1.07 -17.14
CA GLU A 7 -12.04 0.34 -16.87
C GLU A 7 -12.74 0.80 -15.59
N GLU A 8 -13.96 0.33 -15.34
CA GLU A 8 -14.69 0.64 -14.11
C GLU A 8 -14.05 -0.05 -12.90
N ILE A 9 -13.63 -1.32 -13.06
CA ILE A 9 -12.92 -2.06 -12.02
C ILE A 9 -11.61 -1.35 -11.66
N GLU A 10 -10.84 -0.94 -12.67
CA GLU A 10 -9.59 -0.20 -12.47
C GLU A 10 -9.84 1.13 -11.73
N GLY A 11 -10.81 1.93 -12.17
CA GLY A 11 -11.16 3.19 -11.52
C GLY A 11 -11.55 2.99 -10.04
N ARG A 12 -12.33 1.95 -9.75
CA ARG A 12 -12.74 1.62 -8.37
C ARG A 12 -11.60 1.12 -7.50
N LEU A 13 -10.66 0.35 -8.07
CA LEU A 13 -9.48 -0.13 -7.34
C LEU A 13 -8.52 1.03 -7.04
N ASN A 14 -8.28 1.91 -8.02
CA ASN A 14 -7.45 3.09 -7.83
C ASN A 14 -8.02 4.03 -6.77
N ALA A 15 -9.32 4.32 -6.83
CA ALA A 15 -9.98 5.16 -5.82
C ALA A 15 -9.85 4.58 -4.39
N GLN A 16 -9.96 3.26 -4.25
CA GLN A 16 -9.75 2.58 -2.96
C GLN A 16 -8.29 2.68 -2.49
N ARG A 17 -7.32 2.43 -3.38
CA ARG A 17 -5.88 2.55 -3.07
C ARG A 17 -5.54 3.95 -2.58
N GLU A 18 -5.94 4.98 -3.34
CA GLU A 18 -5.68 6.38 -3.01
C GLU A 18 -6.31 6.76 -1.67
N THR A 19 -7.55 6.33 -1.42
CA THR A 19 -8.24 6.60 -0.16
C THR A 19 -7.54 5.93 1.02
N LEU A 20 -7.15 4.66 0.88
CA LEU A 20 -6.45 3.94 1.95
C LEU A 20 -5.08 4.55 2.23
N ALA A 21 -4.32 4.89 1.18
CA ALA A 21 -3.03 5.53 1.33
C ALA A 21 -3.14 6.92 2.00
N LEU A 22 -4.18 7.69 1.68
CA LEU A 22 -4.49 8.96 2.36
C LEU A 22 -4.78 8.75 3.85
N VAL A 23 -5.63 7.79 4.20
CA VAL A 23 -5.98 7.47 5.59
C VAL A 23 -4.74 7.04 6.38
N VAL A 24 -3.92 6.16 5.81
CA VAL A 24 -2.65 5.73 6.44
C VAL A 24 -1.72 6.92 6.68
N ALA A 25 -1.54 7.79 5.68
CA ALA A 25 -0.68 8.96 5.82
C ALA A 25 -1.16 9.93 6.92
N LEU A 26 -2.47 10.12 7.06
CA LEU A 26 -3.09 10.97 8.10
C LEU A 26 -2.95 10.38 9.49
N LEU A 27 -3.11 9.05 9.62
CA LEU A 27 -2.91 8.38 10.90
C LEU A 27 -1.45 8.45 11.32
N ALA A 28 -0.52 8.16 10.40
CA ALA A 28 0.91 8.23 10.66
C ALA A 28 1.42 9.65 10.98
N SER A 29 0.72 10.72 10.58
CA SER A 29 1.11 12.09 10.93
C SER A 29 0.57 12.58 12.28
N LYS A 30 -0.47 11.93 12.82
CA LYS A 30 -1.13 12.33 14.08
C LYS A 30 -0.83 11.41 15.26
N ASP A 31 -0.43 10.18 15.00
CA ASP A 31 -0.22 9.18 16.03
C ASP A 31 1.13 9.35 16.76
N THR A 32 1.14 9.00 18.03
CA THR A 32 2.34 8.91 18.88
C THR A 32 3.24 7.71 18.54
N ALA A 33 2.71 6.71 17.81
CA ALA A 33 3.47 5.50 17.42
C ALA A 33 3.31 5.14 15.92
N PRO A 34 3.68 6.03 14.99
CA PRO A 34 3.53 5.80 13.54
C PRO A 34 4.22 4.54 13.05
N GLU A 35 5.29 4.10 13.72
CA GLU A 35 6.06 2.91 13.36
C GLU A 35 5.24 1.63 13.41
N ARG A 36 4.23 1.54 14.29
CA ARG A 36 3.36 0.35 14.33
C ARG A 36 2.56 0.19 13.04
N ILE A 37 2.04 1.29 12.50
CA ILE A 37 1.26 1.27 11.26
C ILE A 37 2.14 0.80 10.10
N TRP A 38 3.37 1.32 10.02
CA TRP A 38 4.31 0.93 8.97
C TRP A 38 4.76 -0.52 9.09
N ALA A 39 5.08 -0.99 10.29
CA ALA A 39 5.48 -2.37 10.53
C ALA A 39 4.37 -3.36 10.15
N GLU A 40 3.11 -3.06 10.50
CA GLU A 40 1.96 -3.86 10.11
C GLU A 40 1.78 -3.90 8.59
N LEU A 41 1.85 -2.76 7.90
CA LEU A 41 1.75 -2.73 6.45
C LEU A 41 2.88 -3.52 5.78
N GLU A 42 4.13 -3.33 6.22
CA GLU A 42 5.31 -4.03 5.70
C GLU A 42 5.20 -5.55 5.84
N ALA A 43 4.74 -6.03 7.00
CA ALA A 43 4.57 -7.47 7.24
C ALA A 43 3.64 -8.16 6.23
N ARG A 44 2.69 -7.42 5.63
CA ARG A 44 1.73 -7.96 4.65
C ARG A 44 2.34 -8.18 3.26
N PHE A 45 3.54 -7.68 2.97
CA PHE A 45 4.19 -7.86 1.67
C PHE A 45 5.64 -8.38 1.71
N GLN A 46 6.10 -8.84 2.88
CA GLN A 46 7.45 -9.42 3.05
C GLN A 46 7.53 -10.94 2.79
N PHE A 47 6.42 -11.69 2.84
CA PHE A 47 6.45 -13.15 3.04
C PHE A 47 6.62 -14.06 1.79
N GLN A 48 6.87 -13.54 0.57
CA GLN A 48 6.92 -14.40 -0.64
C GLN A 48 8.23 -14.45 -1.42
N ASN A 49 9.29 -13.72 -1.03
CA ASN A 49 10.54 -13.74 -1.81
C ASN A 49 11.36 -15.05 -1.72
N SER A 50 10.92 -16.08 -0.97
CA SER A 50 11.81 -17.19 -0.62
C SER A 50 11.35 -18.61 -0.94
N GLN A 51 10.17 -18.87 -1.54
CA GLN A 51 9.75 -20.26 -1.84
C GLN A 51 8.82 -20.40 -3.05
N GLU A 52 9.22 -19.92 -4.23
CA GLU A 52 8.62 -20.45 -5.47
C GLU A 52 9.52 -21.57 -6.02
N ASP A 53 9.06 -22.81 -5.89
CA ASP A 53 9.67 -23.99 -6.47
C ASP A 53 9.50 -23.92 -8.00
N PRO A 54 10.58 -23.90 -8.82
CA PRO A 54 10.55 -23.57 -10.26
C PRO A 54 9.82 -24.56 -11.19
N GLY A 55 8.90 -25.37 -10.66
CA GLY A 55 8.10 -26.35 -11.42
C GLY A 55 6.61 -26.41 -11.05
N VAL A 56 6.12 -25.62 -10.08
CA VAL A 56 4.70 -25.63 -9.70
C VAL A 56 3.96 -24.51 -10.45
N LEU A 57 2.95 -24.88 -11.24
CA LEU A 57 2.03 -23.90 -11.82
C LEU A 57 1.36 -23.11 -10.68
N PRO A 58 1.45 -21.78 -10.66
CA PRO A 58 0.84 -20.99 -9.59
C PRO A 58 -0.67 -21.23 -9.60
N SER A 59 -1.19 -21.74 -8.49
CA SER A 59 -2.64 -21.90 -8.32
C SER A 59 -3.33 -20.54 -8.35
N SER A 60 -4.62 -20.51 -8.71
CA SER A 60 -5.41 -19.27 -8.66
C SER A 60 -5.37 -18.58 -7.29
N ALA A 61 -5.23 -19.35 -6.20
CA ALA A 61 -5.05 -18.84 -4.86
C ALA A 61 -3.71 -18.09 -4.69
N PHE A 62 -2.61 -18.58 -5.28
CA PHE A 62 -1.33 -17.86 -5.29
C PHE A 62 -1.42 -16.56 -6.07
N ALA A 63 -2.08 -16.55 -7.23
CA ALA A 63 -2.25 -15.34 -8.03
C ALA A 63 -3.03 -14.25 -7.26
N ILE A 64 -4.08 -14.63 -6.52
CA ILE A 64 -4.87 -13.73 -5.67
C ILE A 64 -4.01 -13.18 -4.52
N GLU A 65 -3.27 -14.03 -3.81
CA GLU A 65 -2.44 -13.58 -2.68
C GLU A 65 -1.30 -12.68 -3.16
N ALA A 66 -0.66 -13.01 -4.28
CA ALA A 66 0.38 -12.16 -4.88
C ALA A 66 -0.18 -10.79 -5.33
N ALA A 67 -1.40 -10.75 -5.89
CA ALA A 67 -2.07 -9.50 -6.24
C ALA A 67 -2.35 -8.65 -5.00
N LYS A 68 -2.85 -9.27 -3.92
CA LYS A 68 -3.10 -8.62 -2.64
C LYS A 68 -1.82 -8.08 -1.99
N MET A 69 -0.73 -8.83 -2.03
CA MET A 69 0.58 -8.38 -1.52
C MET A 69 1.10 -7.16 -2.29
N ARG A 70 1.01 -7.18 -3.63
CA ARG A 70 1.36 -6.01 -4.46
C ARG A 70 0.52 -4.80 -4.10
N GLU A 71 -0.77 -4.98 -3.85
CA GLU A 71 -1.66 -3.89 -3.46
C GLU A 71 -1.25 -3.27 -2.10
N PHE A 72 -0.92 -4.09 -1.09
CA PHE A 72 -0.41 -3.58 0.18
C PHE A 72 0.87 -2.79 0.02
N LYS A 73 1.80 -3.26 -0.82
CA LYS A 73 3.05 -2.55 -1.12
C LYS A 73 2.76 -1.18 -1.74
N LEU A 74 1.90 -1.12 -2.75
CA LEU A 74 1.52 0.14 -3.41
C LEU A 74 0.89 1.14 -2.43
N ILE A 75 -0.04 0.69 -1.59
CA ILE A 75 -0.66 1.53 -0.54
C ILE A 75 0.41 2.09 0.40
N ALA A 76 1.35 1.25 0.85
CA ALA A 76 2.41 1.68 1.77
C ALA A 76 3.36 2.71 1.13
N GLU A 77 3.77 2.50 -0.12
CA GLU A 77 4.62 3.43 -0.89
C GLU A 77 3.93 4.79 -1.07
N GLU A 78 2.67 4.78 -1.49
CA GLU A 78 1.89 5.99 -1.75
C GLU A 78 1.58 6.77 -0.46
N ALA A 79 1.33 6.06 0.64
CA ALA A 79 1.14 6.67 1.95
C ALA A 79 2.44 7.31 2.48
N ARG A 80 3.59 6.65 2.31
CA ARG A 80 4.91 7.19 2.69
C ARG A 80 5.23 8.46 1.91
N ALA A 81 4.97 8.47 0.59
CA ALA A 81 5.18 9.63 -0.26
C ALA A 81 4.37 10.85 0.24
N ARG A 82 3.08 10.66 0.53
CA ARG A 82 2.21 11.72 1.08
C ARG A 82 2.67 12.20 2.45
N ASN A 83 3.00 11.29 3.36
CA ASN A 83 3.44 11.64 4.70
C ASN A 83 4.75 12.44 4.67
N ALA A 84 5.71 12.04 3.82
CA ALA A 84 6.96 12.78 3.61
C ALA A 84 6.71 14.18 3.03
N GLU A 85 5.80 14.30 2.07
CA GLU A 85 5.41 15.59 1.48
C GLU A 85 4.84 16.54 2.54
N TRP A 86 3.94 16.07 3.41
CA TRP A 86 3.34 16.89 4.46
C TRP A 86 4.36 17.29 5.54
N ASN A 87 5.18 16.35 6.01
CA ASN A 87 6.24 16.66 6.96
C ASN A 87 7.29 17.63 6.39
N GLY A 88 7.51 17.61 5.07
CA GLY A 88 8.37 18.56 4.37
C GLY A 88 7.79 19.97 4.31
N ARG A 89 6.45 20.10 4.18
CA ARG A 89 5.75 21.40 4.20
C ARG A 89 5.69 22.04 5.58
N ASP A 90 5.66 21.23 6.64
CA ASP A 90 5.58 21.71 8.03
C ASP A 90 6.93 22.14 8.63
N LYS A 91 8.07 21.88 7.95
CA LYS A 91 9.37 22.40 8.38
C LYS A 91 9.46 23.92 8.09
N PRO A 92 9.78 24.76 9.10
CA PRO A 92 9.92 26.19 8.88
C PRO A 92 11.05 26.47 7.87
N GLN A 93 10.72 27.24 6.82
CA GLN A 93 11.70 27.73 5.87
C GLN A 93 12.59 28.76 6.57
N GLY A 94 13.76 28.35 7.08
CA GLY A 94 14.80 29.29 7.54
C GLY A 94 15.39 29.08 8.93
N ALA A 95 15.68 27.84 9.35
CA ALA A 95 16.62 27.61 10.45
C ALA A 95 17.96 27.11 9.88
N SER A 96 18.81 28.07 9.51
CA SER A 96 20.26 27.93 9.35
C SER A 96 20.94 29.01 10.16
#